data_AF-A0A9D9M753-F1
#
_entry.id   AF-A0A9D9M753-F1
#
_cell.length_a   1.000
_cell.length_b   1.000
_cell.length_c   1.000
_cell.angle_alpha   90.00
_cell.angle_beta   90.00
_cell.angle_gamma   90.00
#
_symmetry.space_group_name_H-M   'P 1'
#
loop_
_entity.id
_entity.type
_entity.pdbx_description
1 polymer ?
#
loop_
_entity_poly.entity_id
_entity_poly.type
_entity_poly.pdbx_seq_one_letter_code
_entity_poly.pdbx_strand_id
1 'polypeptide(L)'
;MKKILILCPLSALCACGRTNVPEPELLFSLSDYPELEHIKNMQGGAVSGDYFFSLQDKGWCNVFDLRKRKSISQFPLGSAGKYNHANVAFFGPDKYDSSDRFPLIYISQCKEKPVEEIGLAETDSLGRLLFVERILADENGVPFGSELVQLVHYAPKEWNSRLWIADAAHPEKIYCYGNTVGNEDPLNHMVVKSFDFPRFSSDRFLVSLTDEDVLESFNFDELLPEGHRGPQNAILQGAFLKDGVLFLPCGVGTEEHPNELFYADLSGHKYGYFDFTSSMPCEPEDFDLWEDKLICPANSDGVGKVYSFPYRELLKAMVKK
;
A
#
# COMPACT_ATOMS: atom_id res chain seq x y z
N MET A 1 0.13 -17.57 -31.90
CA MET A 1 1.33 -17.74 -31.04
C MET A 1 0.87 -18.00 -29.62
N LYS A 2 1.12 -19.21 -29.07
CA LYS A 2 0.80 -19.53 -27.67
C LYS A 2 1.81 -18.81 -26.78
N LYS A 3 1.36 -17.81 -26.01
CA LYS A 3 2.18 -17.24 -24.92
C LYS A 3 2.35 -18.35 -23.87
N ILE A 4 3.56 -18.88 -23.77
CA ILE A 4 3.94 -19.76 -22.66
C ILE A 4 4.00 -18.83 -21.44
N LEU A 5 2.99 -18.92 -20.58
CA LEU A 5 3.02 -18.36 -19.24
C LEU A 5 4.03 -19.21 -18.46
N ILE A 6 5.27 -18.71 -18.33
CA ILE A 6 6.24 -19.32 -17.43
C ILE A 6 5.75 -18.95 -16.02
N LEU A 7 4.90 -19.81 -15.45
CA LEU A 7 4.70 -19.89 -14.01
C LEU A 7 6.05 -20.30 -13.43
N CYS A 8 6.84 -19.33 -12.98
CA CYS A 8 7.97 -19.64 -12.13
C CYS A 8 7.35 -20.07 -10.79
N PRO A 9 7.49 -21.33 -10.35
CA PRO A 9 6.94 -21.72 -9.07
C PRO A 9 7.66 -20.92 -7.97
N LEU A 10 6.91 -20.09 -7.25
CA LEU A 10 7.39 -19.28 -6.11
C LEU A 10 8.05 -20.13 -5.01
N SER A 11 7.96 -21.45 -5.07
CA SER A 11 8.59 -22.39 -4.14
C SER A 11 10.13 -22.30 -4.08
N ALA A 12 10.78 -21.58 -4.99
CA ALA A 12 12.25 -21.46 -5.06
C ALA A 12 12.84 -20.16 -4.46
N LEU A 13 12.09 -19.43 -3.63
CA LEU A 13 12.63 -18.30 -2.85
C LEU A 13 13.74 -18.77 -1.89
N CYS A 14 14.90 -18.10 -1.89
CA CYS A 14 16.04 -18.42 -1.03
C CYS A 14 16.59 -17.16 -0.35
N ALA A 15 16.95 -17.29 0.92
CA ALA A 15 17.16 -16.16 1.84
C ALA A 15 18.46 -15.37 1.61
N CYS A 16 18.38 -14.11 2.05
CA CYS A 16 19.40 -13.13 2.45
C CYS A 16 20.56 -12.70 1.52
N GLY A 17 20.67 -11.37 1.36
CA GLY A 17 21.85 -10.62 0.90
C GLY A 17 21.53 -9.65 -0.25
N ARG A 18 22.24 -8.51 -0.27
CA ARG A 18 22.15 -7.47 -1.31
C ARG A 18 22.06 -8.07 -2.70
N THR A 19 20.94 -7.80 -3.38
CA THR A 19 20.76 -8.10 -4.80
C THR A 19 20.53 -6.77 -5.49
N ASN A 20 21.22 -6.54 -6.61
CA ASN A 20 21.06 -5.31 -7.37
C ASN A 20 19.62 -5.25 -7.87
N VAL A 21 18.87 -4.27 -7.38
CA VAL A 21 17.54 -3.96 -7.89
C VAL A 21 17.71 -3.35 -9.29
N PRO A 22 16.85 -3.71 -10.25
CA PRO A 22 16.88 -3.10 -11.58
C PRO A 22 16.71 -1.57 -11.48
N GLU A 23 17.38 -0.84 -12.36
CA GLU A 23 17.20 0.61 -12.47
C GLU A 23 15.74 0.97 -12.74
N PRO A 24 15.13 1.91 -11.98
CA PRO A 24 13.77 2.33 -12.24
C PRO A 24 13.66 3.22 -13.47
N GLU A 25 12.50 3.17 -14.11
CA GLU A 25 12.07 4.16 -15.10
C GLU A 25 11.24 5.24 -14.41
N LEU A 26 11.64 6.51 -14.52
CA LEU A 26 10.79 7.64 -14.14
C LEU A 26 9.60 7.74 -15.11
N LEU A 27 8.38 7.59 -14.60
CA LEU A 27 7.15 7.72 -15.38
C LEU A 27 6.61 9.15 -15.32
N PHE A 28 6.57 9.73 -14.12
CA PHE A 28 5.96 11.04 -13.87
C PHE A 28 6.79 11.84 -12.87
N SER A 29 6.86 13.15 -13.08
CA SER A 29 7.19 14.12 -12.04
C SER A 29 6.01 15.09 -11.90
N LEU A 30 5.56 15.37 -10.68
CA LEU A 30 4.46 16.34 -10.47
C LEU A 30 4.83 17.73 -10.98
N SER A 31 6.12 18.06 -11.05
CA SER A 31 6.62 19.31 -11.65
C SER A 31 6.27 19.49 -13.13
N ASP A 32 5.98 18.39 -13.83
CA ASP A 32 5.74 18.41 -15.28
C ASP A 32 4.29 18.77 -15.62
N TYR A 33 3.43 18.90 -14.60
CA TYR A 33 2.00 19.14 -14.72
C TYR A 33 1.60 20.43 -13.98
N PRO A 34 1.87 21.61 -14.56
CA PRO A 34 1.59 22.90 -13.92
C PRO A 34 0.09 23.15 -13.68
N GLU A 35 -0.79 22.38 -14.32
CA GLU A 35 -2.24 22.39 -14.10
C GLU A 35 -2.68 21.73 -12.79
N LEU A 36 -1.79 20.99 -12.10
CA LEU A 36 -2.10 20.42 -10.79
C LEU A 36 -2.11 21.53 -9.74
N GLU A 37 -3.29 21.79 -9.17
CA GLU A 37 -3.50 22.86 -8.19
C GLU A 37 -2.99 22.46 -6.79
N HIS A 38 -2.97 21.16 -6.50
CA HIS A 38 -2.57 20.60 -5.21
C HIS A 38 -1.38 19.64 -5.35
N ILE A 39 -0.18 20.14 -5.08
CA ILE A 39 1.04 19.34 -5.05
C ILE A 39 1.50 19.24 -3.60
N LYS A 40 1.37 18.05 -3.02
CA LYS A 40 1.95 17.66 -1.74
C LYS A 40 2.76 16.38 -1.91
N ASN A 41 3.46 16.02 -0.83
CA ASN A 41 4.12 14.72 -0.72
C ASN A 41 3.12 13.61 -1.02
N MET A 42 3.53 12.73 -1.94
CA MET A 42 2.84 11.46 -2.18
C MET A 42 2.94 10.61 -0.91
N GLN A 43 1.98 9.73 -0.69
CA GLN A 43 1.94 8.88 0.51
C GLN A 43 1.62 7.43 0.17
N GLY A 44 0.76 7.21 -0.82
CA GLY A 44 0.46 5.87 -1.31
C GLY A 44 -0.13 5.91 -2.70
N GLY A 45 -0.53 4.76 -3.21
CA GLY A 45 -1.26 4.74 -4.47
C GLY A 45 -1.67 3.35 -4.93
N ALA A 46 -2.69 3.32 -5.79
CA ALA A 46 -3.23 2.07 -6.32
C ALA A 46 -3.40 2.15 -7.83
N VAL A 47 -3.27 1.01 -8.50
CA VAL A 47 -3.45 0.84 -9.93
C VAL A 47 -4.77 0.14 -10.22
N SER A 48 -5.54 0.68 -11.17
CA SER A 48 -6.71 -0.01 -11.74
C SER A 48 -6.68 0.07 -13.26
N GLY A 49 -6.42 -1.06 -13.91
CA GLY A 49 -6.21 -1.10 -15.35
C GLY A 49 -4.99 -0.28 -15.76
N ASP A 50 -5.18 0.71 -16.63
CA ASP A 50 -4.11 1.63 -17.08
C ASP A 50 -4.04 2.92 -16.24
N TYR A 51 -4.74 3.01 -15.11
CA TYR A 51 -4.83 4.21 -14.29
C TYR A 51 -4.09 4.03 -12.97
N PHE A 52 -3.23 4.98 -12.63
CA PHE A 52 -2.59 5.08 -11.32
C PHE A 52 -3.22 6.21 -10.51
N PHE A 53 -3.74 5.87 -9.33
CA PHE A 53 -4.32 6.78 -8.37
C PHE A 53 -3.27 7.09 -7.30
N SER A 54 -2.53 8.18 -7.50
CA SER A 54 -1.50 8.67 -6.58
C SER A 54 -2.14 9.48 -5.47
N LEU A 55 -1.97 9.01 -4.23
CA LEU A 55 -2.54 9.62 -3.05
C LEU A 55 -1.52 10.52 -2.36
N GLN A 56 -2.00 11.64 -1.83
CA GLN A 56 -1.20 12.63 -1.13
C GLN A 56 -1.77 12.94 0.25
N ASP A 57 -0.92 13.50 1.10
CA ASP A 57 -1.31 13.91 2.45
C ASP A 57 -2.57 14.81 2.46
N LYS A 58 -3.43 14.54 3.44
CA LYS A 58 -4.77 15.10 3.61
C LYS A 58 -5.82 14.59 2.60
N GLY A 59 -5.53 13.49 1.90
CA GLY A 59 -6.49 12.78 1.05
C GLY A 59 -6.74 13.46 -0.30
N TRP A 60 -5.70 13.95 -0.96
CA TRP A 60 -5.79 14.35 -2.37
C TRP A 60 -5.40 13.18 -3.27
N CYS A 61 -6.06 13.06 -4.43
CA CYS A 61 -5.77 12.04 -5.42
C CYS A 61 -5.42 12.70 -6.76
N ASN A 62 -4.30 12.28 -7.36
CA ASN A 62 -3.99 12.52 -8.76
C ASN A 62 -4.18 11.23 -9.53
N VAL A 63 -4.76 11.32 -10.71
CA VAL A 63 -4.94 10.16 -11.59
C VAL A 63 -4.07 10.33 -12.83
N PHE A 64 -3.23 9.34 -13.07
CA PHE A 64 -2.38 9.25 -14.25
C PHE A 64 -2.82 8.11 -15.17
N ASP A 65 -2.83 8.37 -16.47
CA ASP A 65 -2.87 7.32 -17.50
C ASP A 65 -1.46 6.77 -17.71
N LEU A 66 -1.21 5.56 -17.23
CA LEU A 66 0.09 4.91 -17.32
C LEU A 66 0.49 4.61 -18.77
N ARG A 67 -0.48 4.30 -19.62
CA ARG A 67 -0.23 3.97 -21.02
C ARG A 67 0.04 5.21 -21.86
N LYS A 68 -0.72 6.28 -21.67
CA LYS A 68 -0.52 7.56 -22.39
C LYS A 68 0.55 8.45 -21.75
N ARG A 69 0.96 8.14 -20.52
CA ARG A 69 1.86 8.92 -19.67
C ARG A 69 1.39 10.36 -19.49
N LYS A 70 0.18 10.53 -18.93
CA LYS A 70 -0.42 11.85 -18.71
C LYS A 70 -1.17 11.91 -17.40
N SER A 71 -1.10 13.04 -16.72
CA SER A 71 -2.12 13.42 -15.74
C SER A 71 -3.47 13.55 -16.44
N ILE A 72 -4.52 12.99 -15.83
CA ILE A 72 -5.90 13.08 -16.35
C ILE A 72 -6.76 13.95 -15.43
N SER A 73 -6.61 13.80 -14.11
CA SER A 73 -7.49 14.47 -13.16
C SER A 73 -6.84 14.61 -11.79
N GLN A 74 -7.33 15.57 -11.02
CA GLN A 74 -7.02 15.75 -9.60
C GLN A 74 -8.31 16.04 -8.84
N PHE A 75 -8.52 15.37 -7.70
CA PHE A 75 -9.69 15.59 -6.86
C PHE A 75 -9.41 15.21 -5.40
N PRO A 76 -10.13 15.81 -4.43
CA PRO A 76 -10.10 15.34 -3.06
C PRO A 76 -10.85 14.00 -2.95
N LEU A 77 -10.34 13.11 -2.12
CA LEU A 77 -11.03 11.89 -1.71
C LEU A 77 -12.29 12.21 -0.88
N GLY A 78 -13.23 11.28 -0.82
CA GLY A 78 -14.40 11.41 0.06
C GLY A 78 -14.01 11.46 1.54
N SER A 79 -12.88 10.83 1.90
CA SER A 79 -12.24 10.89 3.22
C SER A 79 -11.19 12.00 3.35
N ALA A 80 -11.12 12.97 2.42
CA ALA A 80 -10.15 14.06 2.50
C ALA A 80 -10.30 14.83 3.82
N GLY A 81 -9.16 15.11 4.46
CA GLY A 81 -9.15 15.72 5.79
C GLY A 81 -7.76 15.70 6.43
N LYS A 82 -7.57 16.51 7.47
CA LYS A 82 -6.25 16.72 8.12
C LYS A 82 -5.61 15.44 8.71
N TYR A 83 -6.40 14.37 8.89
CA TYR A 83 -5.95 13.07 9.42
C TYR A 83 -5.85 11.96 8.36
N ASN A 84 -6.17 12.26 7.10
CA ASN A 84 -6.00 11.27 6.04
C ASN A 84 -4.58 11.36 5.50
N HIS A 85 -3.69 10.48 5.98
CA HIS A 85 -2.32 10.40 5.47
C HIS A 85 -2.23 9.58 4.18
N ALA A 86 -3.14 8.62 3.98
CA ALA A 86 -3.29 7.82 2.77
C ALA A 86 -2.03 7.02 2.33
N ASN A 87 -1.32 6.36 3.27
CA ASN A 87 -0.06 5.68 2.95
C ASN A 87 -0.20 4.38 2.15
N VAL A 88 -1.31 3.67 2.30
CA VAL A 88 -1.51 2.39 1.60
C VAL A 88 -2.84 2.40 0.94
N ALA A 89 -2.85 2.07 -0.34
CA ALA A 89 -4.08 1.92 -1.08
C ALA A 89 -4.06 0.71 -1.99
N PHE A 90 -5.23 0.10 -2.16
CA PHE A 90 -5.42 -1.00 -3.10
C PHE A 90 -6.86 -1.00 -3.60
N PHE A 91 -7.08 -1.51 -4.81
CA PHE A 91 -8.42 -1.77 -5.31
C PHE A 91 -8.93 -3.12 -4.82
N GLY A 92 -10.13 -3.13 -4.25
CA GLY A 92 -10.79 -4.35 -3.81
C GLY A 92 -11.55 -5.06 -4.93
N PRO A 93 -12.23 -6.17 -4.61
CA PRO A 93 -12.98 -6.97 -5.57
C PRO A 93 -14.36 -6.39 -5.92
N ASP A 94 -14.90 -5.55 -5.05
CA ASP A 94 -16.27 -5.03 -5.16
C ASP A 94 -16.33 -3.73 -5.96
N LYS A 95 -17.46 -3.51 -6.63
CA LYS A 95 -17.87 -2.20 -7.13
C LYS A 95 -19.04 -1.72 -6.30
N TYR A 96 -19.20 -0.40 -6.17
CA TYR A 96 -20.39 0.17 -5.55
C TYR A 96 -21.62 -0.12 -6.42
N ASP A 97 -21.55 0.25 -7.70
CA ASP A 97 -22.54 -0.12 -8.72
C ASP A 97 -21.89 -1.00 -9.80
N SER A 98 -22.61 -1.99 -10.31
CA SER A 98 -22.13 -2.86 -11.40
C SER A 98 -21.67 -2.09 -12.65
N SER A 99 -22.25 -0.90 -12.89
CA SER A 99 -21.94 0.00 -13.99
C SER A 99 -20.72 0.89 -13.73
N ASP A 100 -20.24 0.99 -12.50
CA ASP A 100 -19.07 1.80 -12.17
C ASP A 100 -17.85 1.29 -12.92
N ARG A 101 -17.02 2.23 -13.39
CA ARG A 101 -15.82 1.89 -14.14
C ARG A 101 -14.79 1.18 -13.28
N PHE A 102 -14.57 1.67 -12.06
CA PHE A 102 -13.53 1.20 -11.16
C PHE A 102 -14.13 0.38 -10.00
N PRO A 103 -13.40 -0.62 -9.50
CA PRO A 103 -13.69 -1.18 -8.17
C PRO A 103 -13.58 -0.13 -7.08
N LEU A 104 -14.06 -0.47 -5.89
CA LEU A 104 -13.83 0.31 -4.68
C LEU A 104 -12.34 0.35 -4.36
N ILE A 105 -11.85 1.52 -3.97
CA ILE A 105 -10.49 1.71 -3.48
C ILE A 105 -10.50 1.69 -1.95
N TYR A 106 -9.57 0.97 -1.35
CA TYR A 106 -9.37 0.84 0.08
C TYR A 106 -8.13 1.62 0.47
N ILE A 107 -8.22 2.52 1.45
CA ILE A 107 -7.17 3.49 1.79
C ILE A 107 -6.93 3.53 3.30
N SER A 108 -5.70 3.26 3.72
CA SER A 108 -5.33 3.26 5.14
C SER A 108 -5.22 4.68 5.71
N GLN A 109 -5.90 4.92 6.82
CA GLN A 109 -5.79 6.15 7.61
C GLN A 109 -4.61 6.03 8.58
N CYS A 110 -3.51 6.75 8.35
CA CYS A 110 -2.30 6.55 9.17
C CYS A 110 -2.16 7.55 10.33
N LYS A 111 -2.95 8.63 10.35
CA LYS A 111 -2.98 9.58 11.47
C LYS A 111 -4.21 9.34 12.33
N GLU A 112 -3.99 9.16 13.63
CA GLU A 112 -5.08 9.02 14.59
C GLU A 112 -5.93 10.29 14.64
N LYS A 113 -7.25 10.09 14.64
CA LYS A 113 -8.22 11.16 14.80
C LYS A 113 -8.69 11.18 16.26
N PRO A 114 -8.69 12.33 16.95
CA PRO A 114 -9.30 12.45 18.28
C PRO A 114 -10.78 12.05 18.23
N VAL A 115 -11.25 11.34 19.25
CA VAL A 115 -12.59 10.71 19.34
C VAL A 115 -13.69 11.74 19.13
N GLU A 116 -13.47 12.96 19.62
CA GLU A 116 -14.41 14.08 19.64
C GLU A 116 -14.73 14.61 18.24
N GLU A 117 -13.83 14.45 17.26
CA GLU A 117 -14.01 14.95 15.90
C GLU A 117 -14.72 13.94 14.97
N ILE A 118 -15.02 12.72 15.44
CA ILE A 118 -15.59 11.65 14.62
C ILE A 118 -17.13 11.67 14.62
N GLY A 119 -17.77 12.43 15.51
CA GLY A 119 -19.24 12.55 15.54
C GLY A 119 -19.97 11.25 15.91
N LEU A 120 -19.23 10.24 16.38
CA LEU A 120 -19.74 8.98 16.88
C LEU A 120 -19.65 9.01 18.42
N ALA A 121 -20.76 8.69 19.10
CA ALA A 121 -20.88 8.82 20.55
C ALA A 121 -19.91 7.88 21.28
N GLU A 122 -19.20 8.45 22.27
CA GLU A 122 -18.36 7.85 23.32
C GLU A 122 -18.20 6.32 23.31
N THR A 123 -17.53 5.80 22.30
CA THR A 123 -16.90 4.47 22.34
C THR A 123 -15.48 4.67 21.85
N ASP A 124 -14.56 3.91 22.42
CA ASP A 124 -13.10 3.94 22.25
C ASP A 124 -12.63 4.55 20.92
N SER A 125 -11.56 5.36 20.97
CA SER A 125 -11.03 6.04 19.78
C SER A 125 -11.07 5.12 18.57
N LEU A 126 -11.83 5.52 17.53
CA LEU A 126 -11.99 4.70 16.32
C LEU A 126 -10.66 4.52 15.56
N GLY A 127 -9.56 5.01 16.11
CA GLY A 127 -8.21 4.66 15.74
C GLY A 127 -7.91 5.00 14.28
N ARG A 128 -6.97 4.26 13.73
CA ARG A 128 -6.60 4.28 12.33
C ARG A 128 -7.57 3.37 11.56
N LEU A 129 -8.42 3.99 10.72
CA LEU A 129 -9.43 3.32 9.90
C LEU A 129 -8.88 2.85 8.56
N LEU A 130 -9.63 1.99 7.89
CA LEU A 130 -9.54 1.74 6.46
C LEU A 130 -10.75 2.37 5.78
N PHE A 131 -10.50 3.38 4.95
CA PHE A 131 -11.52 4.05 4.15
C PHE A 131 -11.82 3.22 2.91
N VAL A 132 -13.10 3.00 2.62
CA VAL A 132 -13.55 2.37 1.37
C VAL A 132 -14.26 3.42 0.55
N GLU A 133 -13.70 3.73 -0.62
CA GLU A 133 -14.21 4.78 -1.48
C GLU A 133 -14.63 4.30 -2.87
N ARG A 134 -15.69 4.92 -3.36
CA ARG A 134 -16.17 4.78 -4.73
C ARG A 134 -15.57 5.89 -5.59
N ILE A 135 -14.84 5.52 -6.63
CA ILE A 135 -14.35 6.47 -7.63
C ILE A 135 -15.48 6.86 -8.59
N LEU A 136 -15.75 8.15 -8.67
CA LEU A 136 -16.70 8.72 -9.62
C LEU A 136 -16.00 9.02 -10.95
N ALA A 137 -16.64 8.65 -12.06
CA ALA A 137 -16.14 8.86 -13.39
C ALA A 137 -17.21 9.44 -14.32
N ASP A 138 -16.80 10.26 -15.28
CA ASP A 138 -17.71 10.90 -16.24
C ASP A 138 -18.23 9.90 -17.29
N GLU A 139 -19.01 10.38 -18.26
CA GLU A 139 -19.54 9.55 -19.36
C GLU A 139 -18.46 8.91 -20.25
N ASN A 140 -17.26 9.47 -20.28
CA ASN A 140 -16.09 8.91 -20.98
C ASN A 140 -15.26 8.00 -20.07
N GLY A 141 -15.69 7.85 -18.81
CA GLY A 141 -15.05 7.11 -17.74
C GLY A 141 -13.73 7.74 -17.28
N VAL A 142 -13.60 9.05 -17.36
CA VAL A 142 -12.52 9.80 -16.73
C VAL A 142 -12.87 10.02 -15.25
N PRO A 143 -12.01 9.57 -14.30
CA PRO A 143 -12.20 9.87 -12.89
C PRO A 143 -12.28 11.38 -12.63
N PHE A 144 -13.20 11.81 -11.78
CA PHE A 144 -13.32 13.22 -11.40
C PHE A 144 -13.57 13.45 -9.90
N GLY A 145 -13.82 12.40 -9.13
CA GLY A 145 -14.15 12.52 -7.72
C GLY A 145 -14.19 11.17 -7.01
N SER A 146 -14.50 11.22 -5.72
CA SER A 146 -14.63 10.03 -4.90
C SER A 146 -15.68 10.22 -3.79
N GLU A 147 -16.35 9.14 -3.41
CA GLU A 147 -17.32 9.10 -2.31
C GLU A 147 -16.89 8.08 -1.26
N LEU A 148 -16.85 8.48 0.02
CA LEU A 148 -16.63 7.55 1.12
C LEU A 148 -17.89 6.73 1.36
N VAL A 149 -17.83 5.42 1.14
CA VAL A 149 -19.01 4.54 1.15
C VAL A 149 -19.01 3.52 2.28
N GLN A 150 -17.85 3.21 2.85
CA GLN A 150 -17.73 2.32 4.01
C GLN A 150 -16.43 2.59 4.80
N LEU A 151 -16.45 2.25 6.07
CA LEU A 151 -15.33 2.26 7.00
C LEU A 151 -15.09 0.84 7.52
N VAL A 152 -13.84 0.41 7.54
CA VAL A 152 -13.42 -0.79 8.27
C VAL A 152 -12.52 -0.37 9.42
N HIS A 153 -12.78 -0.94 10.58
CA HIS A 153 -12.10 -0.62 11.82
C HIS A 153 -11.61 -1.90 12.50
N TYR A 154 -10.38 -1.85 13.03
CA TYR A 154 -9.86 -2.82 13.98
C TYR A 154 -8.95 -2.08 14.98
N ALA A 155 -9.26 -2.18 16.27
CA ALA A 155 -8.51 -1.54 17.36
C ALA A 155 -7.93 -2.57 18.33
N PRO A 156 -6.81 -3.23 17.97
CA PRO A 156 -6.01 -3.93 18.95
C PRO A 156 -5.45 -2.91 19.94
N LYS A 157 -5.52 -3.21 21.24
CA LYS A 157 -5.05 -2.31 22.30
C LYS A 157 -3.54 -2.07 22.29
N GLU A 158 -2.79 -2.89 21.56
CA GLU A 158 -1.34 -3.05 21.70
C GLU A 158 -0.53 -2.48 20.53
N TRP A 159 -1.16 -1.81 19.55
CA TRP A 159 -0.47 -1.40 18.31
C TRP A 159 -0.39 0.12 18.15
N ASN A 160 0.81 0.63 17.84
CA ASN A 160 1.07 2.03 17.59
C ASN A 160 0.95 2.44 16.11
N SER A 161 0.92 1.53 15.14
CA SER A 161 0.55 1.85 13.75
C SER A 161 -0.28 0.74 13.13
N ARG A 162 -1.15 1.11 12.16
CA ARG A 162 -2.09 0.18 11.51
C ARG A 162 -2.26 0.58 10.05
N LEU A 163 -1.86 -0.32 9.17
CA LEU A 163 -2.02 -0.23 7.73
C LEU A 163 -2.72 -1.50 7.23
N TRP A 164 -3.33 -1.41 6.06
CA TRP A 164 -4.15 -2.46 5.50
C TRP A 164 -3.74 -2.76 4.06
N ILE A 165 -3.69 -4.04 3.72
CA ILE A 165 -3.40 -4.49 2.35
C ILE A 165 -4.15 -5.78 2.03
N ALA A 166 -4.52 -5.95 0.77
CA ALA A 166 -5.06 -7.20 0.25
C ALA A 166 -4.53 -7.45 -1.17
N ASP A 167 -4.55 -8.71 -1.60
CA ASP A 167 -4.34 -9.04 -3.01
C ASP A 167 -5.68 -9.00 -3.73
N ALA A 168 -5.85 -8.04 -4.63
CA ALA A 168 -7.06 -7.91 -5.46
C ALA A 168 -7.35 -9.17 -6.29
N ALA A 169 -6.33 -9.96 -6.63
CA ALA A 169 -6.50 -11.20 -7.39
C ALA A 169 -6.96 -12.39 -6.54
N HIS A 170 -6.73 -12.35 -5.22
CA HIS A 170 -7.12 -13.40 -4.27
C HIS A 170 -7.84 -12.77 -3.06
N PRO A 171 -9.03 -12.18 -3.27
CA PRO A 171 -9.67 -11.28 -2.31
C PRO A 171 -10.42 -12.04 -1.19
N GLU A 172 -9.89 -13.17 -0.75
CA GLU A 172 -10.45 -13.99 0.32
C GLU A 172 -10.11 -13.37 1.69
N LYS A 173 -8.90 -12.81 1.79
CA LYS A 173 -8.34 -12.24 3.02
C LYS A 173 -7.92 -10.79 2.84
N ILE A 174 -8.00 -10.04 3.93
CA ILE A 174 -7.33 -8.75 4.10
C ILE A 174 -6.33 -8.84 5.25
N TYR A 175 -5.23 -8.11 5.16
CA TYR A 175 -4.17 -8.08 6.17
C TYR A 175 -4.10 -6.71 6.81
N CYS A 176 -4.15 -6.68 8.14
CA CYS A 176 -3.83 -5.52 8.95
C CYS A 176 -2.44 -5.72 9.53
N TYR A 177 -1.57 -4.71 9.42
CA TYR A 177 -0.20 -4.81 9.88
C TYR A 177 0.29 -3.50 10.48
N GLY A 178 1.30 -3.60 11.34
CA GLY A 178 1.95 -2.43 11.91
C GLY A 178 2.83 -2.76 13.11
N ASN A 179 3.32 -1.70 13.74
CA ASN A 179 4.26 -1.76 14.85
C ASN A 179 3.53 -1.82 16.20
N THR A 180 4.02 -2.63 17.13
CA THR A 180 3.48 -2.71 18.49
C THR A 180 3.73 -1.42 19.27
N VAL A 181 4.94 -0.87 19.21
CA VAL A 181 5.33 0.30 20.00
C VAL A 181 5.82 1.45 19.13
N GLY A 182 6.76 1.24 18.24
CA GLY A 182 7.37 2.30 17.43
C GLY A 182 8.74 1.88 16.91
N ASN A 183 9.10 2.34 15.71
CA ASN A 183 10.30 1.91 15.00
C ASN A 183 11.65 2.21 15.69
N GLU A 184 11.66 3.08 16.70
CA GLU A 184 12.85 3.41 17.49
C GLU A 184 12.98 2.57 18.78
N ASP A 185 11.93 1.83 19.17
CA ASP A 185 11.91 1.06 20.41
C ASP A 185 12.48 -0.36 20.19
N PRO A 186 13.47 -0.82 20.98
CA PRO A 186 14.05 -2.16 20.83
C PRO A 186 13.07 -3.31 21.15
N LEU A 187 11.93 -3.02 21.79
CA LEU A 187 10.85 -3.98 22.04
C LEU A 187 9.78 -3.95 20.95
N ASN A 188 9.99 -3.16 19.88
CA ASN A 188 9.06 -3.08 18.79
C ASN A 188 9.06 -4.36 17.96
N HIS A 189 7.87 -4.84 17.69
CA HIS A 189 7.62 -5.94 16.78
C HIS A 189 6.70 -5.45 15.67
N MET A 190 6.93 -5.95 14.46
CA MET A 190 5.97 -5.75 13.39
C MET A 190 5.05 -6.96 13.33
N VAL A 191 3.76 -6.72 13.55
CA VAL A 191 2.74 -7.76 13.61
C VAL A 191 1.89 -7.70 12.35
N VAL A 192 1.51 -8.87 11.85
CA VAL A 192 0.57 -9.01 10.74
C VAL A 192 -0.58 -9.90 11.20
N LYS A 193 -1.80 -9.44 10.99
CA LYS A 193 -3.04 -10.18 11.26
C LYS A 193 -3.87 -10.27 9.98
N SER A 194 -4.49 -11.42 9.73
CA SER A 194 -5.40 -11.62 8.61
C SER A 194 -6.84 -11.77 9.08
N PHE A 195 -7.77 -11.33 8.23
CA PHE A 195 -9.21 -11.38 8.43
C PHE A 195 -9.87 -11.82 7.13
N ASP A 196 -11.10 -12.31 7.21
CA ASP A 196 -11.94 -12.42 6.02
C ASP A 196 -12.09 -11.03 5.38
N PHE A 197 -12.02 -10.98 4.05
CA PHE A 197 -12.13 -9.70 3.35
C PHE A 197 -13.52 -9.07 3.58
N PRO A 198 -13.61 -7.85 4.15
CA PRO A 198 -14.88 -7.19 4.42
C PRO A 198 -15.52 -6.73 3.11
N ARG A 199 -16.44 -7.55 2.60
CA ARG A 199 -17.20 -7.23 1.38
C ARG A 199 -18.04 -5.97 1.57
N PHE A 200 -18.12 -5.17 0.50
CA PHE A 200 -18.92 -3.97 0.51
C PHE A 200 -20.41 -4.29 0.70
N SER A 201 -21.09 -3.47 1.50
CA SER A 201 -22.54 -3.52 1.69
C SER A 201 -23.08 -2.11 1.85
N SER A 202 -24.07 -1.75 1.02
CA SER A 202 -24.76 -0.45 1.09
C SER A 202 -25.47 -0.22 2.43
N ASP A 203 -25.82 -1.30 3.14
CA ASP A 203 -26.59 -1.25 4.37
C ASP A 203 -25.70 -1.11 5.62
N ARG A 204 -24.38 -1.18 5.44
CA ARG A 204 -23.41 -1.17 6.54
C ARG A 204 -22.25 -0.23 6.25
N PHE A 205 -22.36 0.98 6.79
CA PHE A 205 -21.30 1.98 6.68
C PHE A 205 -20.07 1.67 7.54
N LEU A 206 -20.21 1.09 8.73
CA LEU A 206 -19.09 0.73 9.60
C LEU A 206 -19.00 -0.79 9.80
N VAL A 207 -17.83 -1.35 9.49
CA VAL A 207 -17.45 -2.74 9.76
C VAL A 207 -16.42 -2.73 10.88
N SER A 208 -16.78 -3.26 12.05
CA SER A 208 -15.88 -3.39 13.19
C SER A 208 -15.40 -4.83 13.30
N LEU A 209 -14.11 -5.03 13.11
CA LEU A 209 -13.42 -6.30 13.35
C LEU A 209 -12.89 -6.34 14.79
N THR A 210 -12.78 -7.54 15.33
CA THR A 210 -12.34 -7.83 16.70
C THR A 210 -11.25 -8.90 16.70
N ASP A 211 -10.66 -9.16 17.87
CA ASP A 211 -9.70 -10.27 18.01
C ASP A 211 -10.33 -11.65 17.75
N GLU A 212 -11.66 -11.78 17.84
CA GLU A 212 -12.37 -13.02 17.51
C GLU A 212 -12.45 -13.26 15.99
N ASP A 213 -12.29 -12.20 15.17
CA ASP A 213 -12.32 -12.27 13.71
C ASP A 213 -10.93 -12.58 13.09
N VAL A 214 -9.88 -12.64 13.92
CA VAL A 214 -8.51 -12.89 13.45
C VAL A 214 -8.36 -14.34 12.99
N LEU A 215 -8.02 -14.53 11.72
CA LEU A 215 -7.78 -15.85 11.14
C LEU A 215 -6.37 -16.35 11.42
N GLU A 216 -5.37 -15.49 11.19
CA GLU A 216 -3.96 -15.78 11.43
C GLU A 216 -3.28 -14.53 12.01
N SER A 217 -2.27 -14.75 12.85
CA SER A 217 -1.43 -13.70 13.41
C SER A 217 0.01 -14.21 13.45
N PHE A 218 0.95 -13.41 13.00
CA PHE A 218 2.38 -13.69 13.13
C PHE A 218 3.17 -12.41 13.35
N ASN A 219 4.30 -12.55 14.02
CA ASN A 219 5.28 -11.47 14.08
C ASN A 219 6.24 -11.64 12.92
N PHE A 220 6.52 -10.56 12.20
CA PHE A 220 7.48 -10.62 11.09
C PHE A 220 8.87 -11.04 11.57
N ASP A 221 9.19 -10.72 12.83
CA ASP A 221 10.41 -11.11 13.53
C ASP A 221 10.58 -12.63 13.65
N GLU A 222 9.47 -13.38 13.74
CA GLU A 222 9.50 -14.86 13.78
C GLU A 222 9.92 -15.47 12.44
N LEU A 223 9.87 -14.68 11.37
CA LEU A 223 10.28 -15.09 10.02
C LEU A 223 11.74 -14.73 9.73
N LEU A 224 12.37 -13.93 10.58
CA LEU A 224 13.75 -13.46 10.38
C LEU A 224 14.74 -14.57 10.77
N PRO A 225 15.69 -14.93 9.89
CA PRO A 225 16.83 -15.74 10.30
C PRO A 225 17.64 -15.00 11.36
N GLU A 226 18.22 -15.74 12.30
CA GLU A 226 19.02 -15.18 13.39
C GLU A 226 20.10 -14.20 12.86
N GLY A 227 20.23 -13.04 13.51
CA GLY A 227 21.18 -12.00 13.14
C GLY A 227 20.79 -11.11 11.94
N HIS A 228 19.58 -11.24 11.41
CA HIS A 228 19.10 -10.40 10.31
C HIS A 228 18.25 -9.23 10.83
N ARG A 229 18.43 -8.06 10.21
CA ARG A 229 17.54 -6.91 10.39
C ARG A 229 16.19 -7.23 9.76
N GLY A 230 15.10 -6.81 10.39
CA GLY A 230 13.76 -6.83 9.80
C GLY A 230 13.13 -5.43 9.72
N PRO A 231 11.90 -5.38 9.20
CA PRO A 231 11.17 -4.13 8.97
C PRO A 231 10.71 -3.42 10.25
N GLN A 232 10.71 -4.09 11.41
CA GLN A 232 10.24 -3.52 12.68
C GLN A 232 11.02 -2.27 13.10
N ASN A 233 12.30 -2.16 12.72
CA ASN A 233 13.14 -0.98 13.04
C ASN A 233 13.42 -0.12 11.80
N ALA A 234 12.58 -0.24 10.77
CA ALA A 234 12.66 0.56 9.56
C ALA A 234 11.46 1.52 9.49
N ILE A 235 11.63 2.65 8.81
CA ILE A 235 10.53 3.59 8.55
C ILE A 235 9.66 2.95 7.49
N LEU A 236 8.48 2.48 7.86
CA LEU A 236 7.55 1.80 6.97
C LEU A 236 6.85 2.80 6.04
N GLN A 237 6.88 2.54 4.74
CA GLN A 237 6.37 3.47 3.72
C GLN A 237 5.19 2.93 2.92
N GLY A 238 4.68 1.72 3.21
CA GLY A 238 3.50 1.18 2.55
C GLY A 238 3.45 -0.34 2.55
N ALA A 239 2.71 -0.93 1.60
CA ALA A 239 2.74 -2.37 1.34
C ALA A 239 2.16 -2.75 -0.02
N PHE A 240 2.74 -3.78 -0.60
CA PHE A 240 2.23 -4.47 -1.78
C PHE A 240 2.06 -5.95 -1.47
N LEU A 241 0.92 -6.55 -1.84
CA LEU A 241 0.67 -7.97 -1.65
C LEU A 241 0.34 -8.62 -2.99
N LYS A 242 1.10 -9.66 -3.35
CA LYS A 242 0.85 -10.41 -4.58
C LYS A 242 1.14 -11.89 -4.45
N ASP A 243 0.16 -12.70 -4.82
CA ASP A 243 0.22 -14.16 -4.86
C ASP A 243 0.77 -14.75 -3.54
N GLY A 244 0.31 -14.20 -2.41
CA GLY A 244 0.70 -14.61 -1.06
C GLY A 244 2.05 -14.08 -0.58
N VAL A 245 2.71 -13.19 -1.32
CA VAL A 245 3.95 -12.53 -0.89
C VAL A 245 3.68 -11.07 -0.53
N LEU A 246 3.88 -10.74 0.74
CA LEU A 246 3.81 -9.38 1.26
C LEU A 246 5.16 -8.70 1.03
N PHE A 247 5.15 -7.52 0.44
CA PHE A 247 6.29 -6.64 0.23
C PHE A 247 6.08 -5.34 1.02
N LEU A 248 7.12 -4.90 1.71
CA LEU A 248 7.08 -3.76 2.63
C LEU A 248 8.20 -2.79 2.26
N PRO A 249 7.90 -1.71 1.54
CA PRO A 249 8.86 -0.64 1.32
C PRO A 249 9.16 0.05 2.64
N CYS A 250 10.44 0.25 2.91
CA CYS A 250 10.90 0.98 4.06
C CYS A 250 12.03 1.94 3.69
N GLY A 251 12.20 2.99 4.48
CA GLY A 251 13.32 3.94 4.41
C GLY A 251 12.96 5.30 3.86
N VAL A 252 13.95 6.20 3.86
CA VAL A 252 13.86 7.55 3.27
C VAL A 252 15.08 7.87 2.38
N GLY A 253 15.87 6.85 2.03
CA GLY A 253 17.01 6.97 1.12
C GLY A 253 18.29 7.54 1.73
N THR A 254 18.44 7.53 3.06
CA THR A 254 19.65 8.02 3.77
C THR A 254 20.54 6.86 4.23
N GLU A 255 21.76 7.16 4.69
CA GLU A 255 22.65 6.12 5.27
C GLU A 255 22.07 5.51 6.56
N GLU A 256 21.39 6.31 7.37
CA GLU A 256 20.73 5.88 8.61
C GLU A 256 19.42 5.12 8.35
N HIS A 257 18.69 5.54 7.30
CA HIS A 257 17.42 4.96 6.89
C HIS A 257 17.47 4.59 5.39
N PRO A 258 18.23 3.53 5.04
CA PRO A 258 18.35 3.09 3.67
C PRO A 258 17.00 2.60 3.14
N ASN A 259 16.85 2.64 1.82
CA ASN A 259 15.65 2.13 1.18
C ASN A 259 15.74 0.62 1.02
N GLU A 260 14.85 -0.08 1.71
CA GLU A 260 14.81 -1.53 1.81
C GLU A 260 13.42 -2.05 1.46
N LEU A 261 13.34 -3.09 0.62
CA LEU A 261 12.07 -3.74 0.27
C LEU A 261 12.07 -5.10 0.93
N PHE A 262 11.51 -5.17 2.13
CA PHE A 262 11.34 -6.44 2.83
C PHE A 262 10.24 -7.24 2.14
N TYR A 263 10.34 -8.56 2.17
CA TYR A 263 9.28 -9.43 1.69
C TYR A 263 9.12 -10.68 2.56
N ALA A 264 7.89 -11.17 2.64
CA ALA A 264 7.55 -12.42 3.30
C ALA A 264 6.53 -13.21 2.47
N ASP A 265 6.84 -14.47 2.18
CA ASP A 265 5.86 -15.47 1.72
C ASP A 265 5.01 -15.92 2.90
N LEU A 266 3.73 -15.57 2.86
CA LEU A 266 2.76 -15.82 3.92
C LEU A 266 2.37 -17.30 4.04
N SER A 267 2.65 -18.12 3.03
CA SER A 267 2.33 -19.56 3.00
C SER A 267 3.48 -20.45 3.46
N GLY A 268 4.72 -19.98 3.27
CA GLY A 268 5.95 -20.76 3.45
C GLY A 268 6.94 -20.16 4.44
N HIS A 269 6.63 -19.02 5.05
CA HIS A 269 7.47 -18.29 6.01
C HIS A 269 8.89 -18.04 5.46
N LYS A 270 8.99 -17.71 4.17
CA LYS A 270 10.26 -17.31 3.55
C LYS A 270 10.37 -15.80 3.58
N TYR A 271 11.51 -15.33 4.03
CA TYR A 271 11.79 -13.92 4.23
C TYR A 271 13.04 -13.49 3.46
N GLY A 272 13.04 -12.25 3.02
CA GLY A 272 14.23 -11.56 2.59
C GLY A 272 14.00 -10.07 2.43
N TYR A 273 15.01 -9.39 1.91
CA TYR A 273 14.89 -7.98 1.57
C TYR A 273 15.80 -7.61 0.39
N PHE A 274 15.45 -6.51 -0.26
CA PHE A 274 16.28 -5.85 -1.26
C PHE A 274 16.77 -4.53 -0.70
N ASP A 275 18.07 -4.25 -0.84
CA ASP A 275 18.59 -2.89 -0.66
C ASP A 275 18.51 -2.21 -2.03
N PHE A 276 17.64 -1.20 -2.14
CA PHE A 276 17.42 -0.47 -3.38
C PHE A 276 17.79 1.01 -3.25
N THR A 277 18.54 1.38 -2.20
CA THR A 277 19.00 2.74 -1.92
C THR A 277 19.73 3.38 -3.10
N SER A 278 20.57 2.61 -3.81
CA SER A 278 21.28 3.13 -5.00
C SER A 278 20.36 3.40 -6.18
N SER A 279 19.33 2.58 -6.36
CA SER A 279 18.41 2.65 -7.49
C SER A 279 17.26 3.62 -7.24
N MET A 280 16.90 3.85 -5.98
CA MET A 280 15.93 4.84 -5.53
C MET A 280 16.52 5.62 -4.35
N PRO A 281 17.27 6.72 -4.58
CA PRO A 281 17.83 7.53 -3.50
C PRO A 281 16.80 8.52 -2.92
N CYS A 282 15.52 8.22 -3.01
CA CYS A 282 14.43 9.07 -2.55
C CYS A 282 13.38 8.26 -1.79
N GLU A 283 12.57 8.92 -0.97
CA GLU A 283 11.59 8.28 -0.09
C GLU A 283 10.52 7.55 -0.93
N PRO A 284 10.45 6.20 -0.92
CA PRO A 284 9.36 5.48 -1.56
C PRO A 284 8.08 5.66 -0.75
N GLU A 285 6.91 5.58 -1.40
CA GLU A 285 5.61 5.81 -0.77
C GLU A 285 4.61 4.77 -1.29
N ASP A 286 4.68 3.54 -0.82
CA ASP A 286 3.87 2.41 -1.30
C ASP A 286 4.31 1.80 -2.65
N PHE A 287 3.71 0.67 -2.99
CA PHE A 287 3.90 -0.02 -4.28
C PHE A 287 2.60 -0.65 -4.76
N ASP A 288 2.37 -0.64 -6.08
CA ASP A 288 1.33 -1.47 -6.69
C ASP A 288 1.76 -1.98 -8.08
N LEU A 289 1.06 -2.99 -8.62
CA LEU A 289 1.42 -3.65 -9.86
C LEU A 289 0.62 -3.12 -11.05
N TRP A 290 1.34 -2.68 -12.09
CA TRP A 290 0.80 -2.42 -13.41
C TRP A 290 1.45 -3.34 -14.44
N GLU A 291 0.67 -4.25 -15.03
CA GLU A 291 1.16 -5.27 -15.96
C GLU A 291 2.31 -6.11 -15.33
N ASP A 292 3.55 -5.92 -15.79
CA ASP A 292 4.75 -6.55 -15.23
C ASP A 292 5.71 -5.55 -14.57
N LYS A 293 5.19 -4.39 -14.18
CA LYS A 293 5.92 -3.30 -13.53
C LYS A 293 5.36 -3.01 -12.13
N LEU A 294 6.25 -2.87 -11.15
CA LEU A 294 5.90 -2.25 -9.87
C LEU A 294 5.93 -0.73 -10.04
N ILE A 295 4.83 -0.07 -9.71
CA ILE A 295 4.68 1.37 -9.68
C ILE A 295 4.97 1.85 -8.26
N CYS A 296 5.83 2.85 -8.14
CA CYS A 296 6.27 3.42 -6.88
C CYS A 296 6.12 4.94 -6.97
N PRO A 297 5.13 5.55 -6.32
CA PRO A 297 5.23 6.97 -6.03
C PRO A 297 6.36 7.17 -4.99
N ALA A 298 7.00 8.32 -5.04
CA ALA A 298 8.16 8.63 -4.21
C ALA A 298 8.32 10.14 -4.06
N ASN A 299 8.94 10.59 -2.97
CA ASN A 299 9.21 11.98 -2.69
C ASN A 299 10.72 12.29 -2.80
N SER A 300 11.07 13.24 -3.66
CA SER A 300 12.45 13.67 -3.92
C SER A 300 12.50 15.19 -4.05
N ASP A 301 13.34 15.85 -3.25
CA ASP A 301 13.57 17.30 -3.34
C ASP A 301 12.28 18.16 -3.22
N GLY A 302 11.31 17.68 -2.44
CA GLY A 302 10.01 18.32 -2.27
C GLY A 302 9.06 18.15 -3.47
N VAL A 303 9.40 17.31 -4.44
CA VAL A 303 8.58 16.99 -5.61
C VAL A 303 8.21 15.52 -5.60
N GLY A 304 6.91 15.23 -5.73
CA GLY A 304 6.42 13.87 -5.93
C GLY A 304 6.80 13.35 -7.33
N LYS A 305 7.31 12.13 -7.38
CA LYS A 305 7.70 11.42 -8.60
C LYS A 305 7.08 10.04 -8.60
N VAL A 306 6.86 9.47 -9.77
CA VAL A 306 6.38 8.09 -9.91
C VAL A 306 7.38 7.32 -10.76
N TYR A 307 7.87 6.23 -10.21
CA TYR A 307 8.82 5.33 -10.84
C TYR A 307 8.15 4.01 -11.17
N SER A 308 8.76 3.28 -12.10
CA SER A 308 8.40 1.90 -12.37
C SER A 308 9.62 0.98 -12.38
N PHE A 309 9.46 -0.20 -11.79
CA PHE A 309 10.48 -1.25 -11.73
C PHE A 309 10.00 -2.51 -12.46
N PRO A 310 10.86 -3.23 -13.18
CA PRO A 310 10.47 -4.49 -13.80
C PRO A 310 10.26 -5.58 -12.73
N TYR A 311 9.00 -5.88 -12.42
CA TYR A 311 8.62 -6.81 -11.34
C TYR A 311 9.20 -8.20 -11.54
N ARG A 312 9.23 -8.69 -12.78
CA ARG A 312 9.78 -10.02 -13.10
C ARG A 312 11.27 -10.16 -12.79
N GLU A 313 12.04 -9.09 -12.96
CA GLU A 313 13.46 -9.12 -12.62
C GLU A 313 13.66 -9.08 -11.11
N LEU A 314 12.81 -8.36 -10.37
CA LEU A 314 12.77 -8.42 -8.91
C LEU A 314 12.49 -9.85 -8.43
N LEU A 315 11.45 -10.52 -8.96
CA LEU A 315 11.14 -11.91 -8.62
C LEU A 315 12.29 -12.88 -8.91
N LYS A 316 12.96 -12.73 -10.07
CA LYS A 316 14.14 -13.55 -10.39
C LYS A 316 15.27 -13.36 -9.39
N ALA A 317 15.45 -12.13 -8.88
CA ALA A 317 16.45 -11.85 -7.85
C ALA A 317 16.09 -12.50 -6.51
N MET A 318 14.80 -12.72 -6.20
CA MET A 318 14.37 -13.47 -5.01
C MET A 318 14.67 -14.98 -5.11
N VAL A 319 14.67 -15.55 -6.33
CA VAL A 319 14.86 -16.98 -6.59
C VAL A 319 16.34 -17.35 -6.82
N LYS A 320 17.15 -16.42 -7.31
CA LYS A 320 18.59 -16.64 -7.51
C LYS A 320 19.33 -16.51 -6.19
N LYS A 321 19.28 -17.57 -5.36
CA LYS A 321 20.27 -17.89 -4.33
C LYS A 321 20.15 -19.37 -3.94
#